data_AF-A0A1J5P1A3-F1
#
_entry.id   AF-A0A1J5P1A3-F1
#
_cell.length_a   1.000
_cell.length_b   1.000
_cell.length_c   1.000
_cell.angle_alpha   90.00
_cell.angle_beta   90.00
_cell.angle_gamma   90.00
#
_symmetry.space_group_name_H-M   'P 1'
#
loop_
_entity.id
_entity.type
_entity.pdbx_description
1 polymer ?
#
loop_
_entity_poly.entity_id
_entity_poly.type
_entity_poly.pdbx_seq_one_letter_code
_entity_poly.pdbx_strand_id
1 'polypeptide(L)' 'MVTQYQTTRHVEEALARLTEAYMAIGIVDEAQTAAAVLGHNFPDSPWYKDAYNLVKSGGVEPSENQGSYISKAFKKLGLG' A
#
# COMPACT_ATOMS: atom_id res chain seq x y z
N MET A 1 -16.14 9.49 -21.67
CA MET A 1 -15.40 8.25 -21.33
C MET A 1 -15.43 8.10 -19.82
N VAL A 2 -16.34 7.31 -19.26
CA VAL A 2 -16.59 7.25 -17.79
C VAL A 2 -16.93 5.84 -17.34
N THR A 3 -16.21 4.82 -17.85
CA THR A 3 -16.69 3.44 -17.73
C THR A 3 -15.63 2.41 -17.31
N GLN A 4 -14.48 2.83 -16.79
CA GLN A 4 -13.48 1.91 -16.20
C GLN A 4 -13.00 2.33 -14.81
N TYR A 5 -13.82 3.05 -14.05
CA TYR A 5 -13.41 3.66 -12.78
C TYR A 5 -13.92 2.95 -11.51
N GLN A 6 -14.69 1.88 -11.62
CA GLN A 6 -15.41 1.38 -10.45
C GLN A 6 -14.66 0.36 -9.59
N THR A 7 -13.74 -0.44 -10.11
CA THR A 7 -13.15 -1.54 -9.30
C THR A 7 -11.70 -1.27 -8.90
N THR A 8 -10.85 -0.80 -9.80
CA THR A 8 -9.42 -0.55 -9.54
C THR A 8 -9.22 0.54 -8.49
N ARG A 9 -9.93 1.67 -8.66
CA ARG A 9 -9.79 2.85 -7.79
C ARG A 9 -10.12 2.60 -6.33
N HIS A 10 -11.09 1.74 -6.04
CA HIS A 10 -11.49 1.42 -4.67
C HIS A 10 -10.43 0.58 -3.95
N VAL A 11 -9.75 -0.32 -4.67
CA VAL A 11 -8.66 -1.14 -4.11
C VAL A 11 -7.45 -0.25 -3.83
N GLU A 12 -7.10 0.62 -4.76
CA GLU A 12 -6.01 1.59 -4.63
C GLU A 12 -6.24 2.54 -3.44
N GLU A 13 -7.45 3.11 -3.32
CA GLU A 13 -7.83 4.01 -2.22
C GLU A 13 -7.83 3.29 -0.86
N ALA A 14 -8.33 2.05 -0.80
CA ALA A 14 -8.33 1.27 0.44
C ALA A 14 -6.91 0.95 0.93
N LEU A 15 -6.00 0.59 0.02
CA LEU A 15 -4.59 0.34 0.34
C LEU A 15 -3.86 1.61 0.79
N ALA A 16 -4.14 2.75 0.14
CA ALA A 16 -3.61 4.04 0.58
C ALA A 16 -4.11 4.39 1.98
N ARG A 17 -5.42 4.28 2.23
CA ARG A 17 -6.01 4.50 3.56
C ARG A 17 -5.46 3.56 4.63
N LEU A 18 -5.19 2.29 4.30
CA LEU A 18 -4.54 1.35 5.22
C LEU A 18 -3.12 1.84 5.55
N THR A 19 -2.35 2.25 4.54
CA THR A 19 -1.00 2.81 4.74
C THR A 19 -1.03 4.02 5.67
N GLU A 20 -1.96 4.94 5.46
CA GLU A 20 -2.17 6.12 6.32
C GLU A 20 -2.54 5.72 7.75
N ALA A 21 -3.49 4.79 7.91
CA ALA A 21 -3.91 4.30 9.22
C ALA A 21 -2.74 3.66 9.97
N TYR A 22 -1.94 2.82 9.30
CA TYR A 22 -0.76 2.17 9.86
C TYR A 22 0.32 3.18 10.27
N MET A 23 0.55 4.22 9.48
CA MET A 23 1.43 5.33 9.86
C MET A 23 0.91 6.09 11.08
N ALA A 24 -0.38 6.39 11.11
CA ALA A 24 -1.00 7.14 12.20
C ALA A 24 -0.93 6.38 13.56
N ILE A 25 -1.02 5.06 13.53
CA ILE A 25 -0.90 4.21 14.73
C ILE A 25 0.55 3.77 15.02
N GLY A 26 1.53 4.20 14.21
CA GLY A 26 2.95 3.90 14.41
C GLY A 26 3.39 2.50 13.98
N ILE A 27 2.57 1.77 13.25
CA ILE A 27 2.91 0.47 12.67
C ILE A 27 3.55 0.70 11.29
N VAL A 28 4.75 1.29 11.32
CA VAL A 28 5.48 1.75 10.13
C VAL A 28 5.83 0.61 9.17
N ASP A 29 6.12 -0.58 9.70
CA ASP A 29 6.46 -1.78 8.92
C ASP A 29 5.30 -2.26 8.03
N GLU A 30 4.07 -2.17 8.54
CA GLU A 30 2.87 -2.56 7.80
C GLU A 30 2.44 -1.48 6.82
N ALA A 31 2.65 -0.21 7.16
CA ALA A 31 2.48 0.90 6.22
C ALA A 31 3.41 0.75 5.00
N GLN A 32 4.69 0.44 5.23
CA GLN A 32 5.65 0.20 4.16
C GLN A 32 5.24 -0.98 3.27
N THR A 33 4.79 -2.06 3.89
CA THR A 33 4.33 -3.26 3.18
C THR A 33 3.08 -2.97 2.35
N ALA A 34 2.07 -2.28 2.90
CA ALA A 34 0.87 -1.88 2.18
C ALA A 34 1.18 -0.96 0.99
N ALA A 35 2.09 0.00 1.16
CA ALA A 35 2.55 0.87 0.09
C ALA A 35 3.39 0.14 -0.98
N ALA A 36 4.19 -0.85 -0.59
CA ALA A 36 4.95 -1.69 -1.51
C ALA A 36 4.03 -2.56 -2.37
N VAL A 37 3.02 -3.20 -1.76
CA VAL A 37 1.99 -3.98 -2.47
C VAL A 37 1.18 -3.09 -3.41
N LEU A 38 0.80 -1.89 -2.97
CA LEU A 38 0.10 -0.90 -3.79
C LEU A 38 0.93 -0.50 -5.02
N GLY A 39 2.24 -0.23 -4.83
CA GLY A 39 3.15 0.08 -5.95
C GLY A 39 3.42 -1.10 -6.87
N HIS A 40 3.45 -2.32 -6.34
CA HIS A 40 3.65 -3.54 -7.13
C HIS A 40 2.44 -3.84 -8.04
N ASN A 41 1.22 -3.67 -7.51
CA ASN A 41 -0.01 -3.97 -8.25
C ASN A 41 -0.49 -2.79 -9.09
N PHE A 42 -0.22 -1.54 -8.67
CA PHE A 42 -0.73 -0.31 -9.27
C PHE A 42 0.35 0.79 -9.38
N PRO A 43 1.44 0.56 -10.15
CA PRO A 43 2.58 1.49 -10.23
C PRO A 43 2.22 2.86 -10.84
N ASP A 44 1.21 2.93 -11.72
CA ASP A 44 0.77 4.18 -12.36
C ASP A 44 -0.33 4.91 -11.56
N SER A 45 -0.68 4.39 -10.37
CA SER A 45 -1.76 4.92 -9.55
C SER A 45 -1.43 6.28 -8.94
N PRO A 46 -2.38 7.24 -8.92
CA PRO A 46 -2.23 8.44 -8.10
C PRO A 46 -2.16 8.11 -6.61
N TRP A 47 -2.85 7.06 -6.15
CA TRP A 47 -2.85 6.62 -4.75
C TRP A 47 -1.51 6.06 -4.31
N TYR A 48 -0.80 5.37 -5.22
CA TYR A 48 0.57 4.94 -4.96
C TYR A 48 1.48 6.13 -4.68
N LYS A 49 1.40 7.21 -5.47
CA LYS A 49 2.21 8.42 -5.25
C LYS A 49 1.92 9.05 -3.89
N ASP A 50 0.66 9.06 -3.48
CA ASP A 50 0.23 9.61 -2.20
C ASP A 50 0.75 8.75 -1.03
N ALA A 51 0.52 7.44 -1.08
CA ALA A 51 1.03 6.49 -0.09
C ALA A 51 2.57 6.50 -0.01
N TYR A 52 3.25 6.56 -1.16
CA TYR A 52 4.71 6.67 -1.24
C TYR A 52 5.20 7.95 -0.55
N ASN A 53 4.59 9.10 -0.86
CA ASN A 53 4.95 10.37 -0.24
C ASN A 53 4.67 10.38 1.25
N LEU A 54 3.57 9.78 1.69
CA LEU A 54 3.22 9.70 3.11
C LEU A 54 4.24 8.86 3.89
N VAL A 55 4.60 7.70 3.36
CA VAL A 55 5.62 6.81 3.95
C VAL A 55 6.97 7.51 3.99
N LYS A 56 7.36 8.17 2.88
CA LYS A 56 8.58 8.97 2.78
C LYS A 56 8.61 10.17 3.73
N SER A 57 7.48 10.83 3.92
CA SER A 57 7.32 11.92 4.89
C SER A 57 7.47 11.42 6.33
N GLY A 58 7.05 10.17 6.59
CA GLY A 58 7.32 9.44 7.83
C GLY A 58 8.79 9.04 8.04
N GLY A 59 9.70 9.40 7.13
CA GLY A 59 11.14 9.10 7.22
C GLY A 59 11.49 7.66 6.86
N VAL A 60 10.58 6.94 6.21
CA VAL A 60 10.79 5.56 5.80
C VAL A 60 10.47 5.35 4.32
N GLU A 61 11.01 4.29 3.73
CA GLU A 61 10.79 3.98 2.32
C GLU A 61 9.81 2.80 2.21
N PRO A 62 8.92 2.76 1.20
CA PRO A 62 8.03 1.64 1.01
C PRO A 62 8.84 0.40 0.63
N SER A 63 9.03 -0.47 1.62
CA SER A 63 9.75 -1.72 1.50
C SER A 63 8.88 -2.83 2.06
N GLU A 64 8.71 -3.91 1.31
CA GLU A 64 7.98 -5.07 1.78
C GLU A 64 8.85 -5.84 2.78
N ASN A 65 8.44 -5.90 4.05
CA ASN A 65 9.18 -6.67 5.03
C ASN A 65 8.77 -8.14 4.94
N GLN A 66 9.54 -8.95 4.21
CA GLN A 66 9.27 -10.38 3.98
C GLN A 66 9.18 -11.23 5.27
N GLY A 67 9.64 -10.70 6.41
CA GLY A 67 9.52 -11.34 7.73
C GLY A 67 8.21 -11.02 8.48
N SER A 68 7.48 -9.99 8.06
CA SER A 68 6.31 -9.46 8.76
C SER A 68 5.08 -10.36 8.58
N TYR A 69 4.15 -10.30 9.55
CA TYR A 69 2.98 -11.18 9.52
C TYR A 69 2.04 -10.85 8.34
N ILE A 70 1.92 -9.57 7.93
CA ILE A 70 1.16 -9.18 6.73
C ILE A 70 1.79 -9.75 5.46
N SER A 71 3.12 -9.73 5.31
CA SER A 71 3.78 -10.28 4.12
C SER A 71 3.55 -11.79 4.00
N LYS A 72 3.52 -12.50 5.13
CA LYS A 72 3.11 -13.91 5.17
C LYS A 72 1.63 -14.09 4.84
N ALA A 73 0.76 -13.19 5.29
CA ALA A 73 -0.67 -13.24 4.98
C ALA A 73 -0.94 -12.97 3.48
N PHE A 74 -0.29 -11.98 2.88
CA PHE A 74 -0.40 -11.62 1.46
C PHE A 74 0.14 -12.71 0.55
N LYS A 75 1.31 -13.26 0.88
CA LYS A 75 1.90 -14.40 0.15
C LYS A 75 1.03 -15.66 0.26
N LYS A 76 0.39 -15.88 1.42
CA LYS A 76 -0.57 -16.97 1.60
C LYS A 76 -1.86 -16.77 0.81
N LEU A 77 -2.23 -15.52 0.55
CA LEU A 77 -3.39 -15.16 -0.26
C LEU A 77 -3.12 -15.20 -1.78
N GLY A 78 -1.86 -15.44 -2.20
CA GLY A 78 -1.48 -15.57 -3.61
C GLY A 78 -1.40 -14.25 -4.37
N LEU A 79 -1.20 -13.14 -3.64
CA LEU A 79 -1.13 -11.78 -4.18
C LEU A 79 0.31 -11.22 -4.22
N GLY A 80 1.32 -12.10 -4.24
CA GLY A 80 2.74 -11.74 -4.30
C GLY A 80 3.56 -12.73 -5.10
#